data_AF-A0A957LT57-F1
#
_entry.id   AF-A0A957LT57-F1
#
_cell.length_a   1.000
_cell.length_b   1.000
_cell.length_c   1.000
_cell.angle_alpha   90.00
_cell.angle_beta   90.00
_cell.angle_gamma   90.00
#
_symmetry.space_group_name_H-M   'P 1'
#
loop_
_entity.id
_entity.type
_entity.pdbx_description
1 polymer ?
#
loop_
_entity_poly.entity_id
_entity_poly.type
_entity_poly.pdbx_seq_one_letter_code
_entity_poly.pdbx_strand_id
1 'polypeptide(L)'
;VGTQDSRVWREVSALGNELQELGPLAQSRVVADAGILVDWQSWWALELDSKPSTAVTFYDRLASFYGPLFAANITADFAFTDSDFANYKVIFVPNLYLVDDATAARLEEYVAGGGTLIMGFFSGIVDENEHIRLGGYPAPFRKLLGIRVEEFAPMADGEQNEVRFADGSSSACGLWADVIDLEGATALATFTGNFYAGRPAITEHTFGRGRAIYIGTRLAPETTGALLGRLSAAAGVTPPVSAPPGVEVVRRRTDDGRTLWFVLNHRPELVTVTLPAAGIDVLTGAEVAGAVALEPYGVLIVQV
;
A
#
# COMPACT_ATOMS: atom_id res chain seq x y z
N VAL A 1 -28.04 34.23 7.92
CA VAL A 1 -26.77 33.57 8.32
C VAL A 1 -26.68 33.68 9.84
N GLY A 2 -26.44 32.56 10.54
CA GLY A 2 -26.49 32.51 12.02
C GLY A 2 -27.83 32.10 12.64
N THR A 3 -28.69 31.40 11.88
CA THR A 3 -29.96 30.85 12.39
C THR A 3 -29.86 29.33 12.55
N GLN A 4 -30.60 28.79 13.51
CA GLN A 4 -30.73 27.34 13.70
C GLN A 4 -31.58 26.68 12.58
N ASP A 5 -32.32 27.48 11.82
CA ASP A 5 -33.03 27.02 10.62
C ASP A 5 -32.12 27.16 9.38
N SER A 6 -31.09 26.34 9.30
CA SER A 6 -30.23 26.23 8.12
C SER A 6 -29.86 24.77 7.87
N ARG A 7 -29.52 24.45 6.60
CA ARG A 7 -29.06 23.10 6.24
C ARG A 7 -27.85 22.68 7.07
N VAL A 8 -26.86 23.57 7.18
CA VAL A 8 -25.63 23.35 7.96
C VAL A 8 -25.94 23.12 9.44
N TRP A 9 -26.83 23.92 10.04
CA TRP A 9 -27.22 23.70 11.44
C TRP A 9 -27.86 22.32 11.66
N ARG A 10 -28.73 21.89 10.75
CA ARG A 10 -29.37 20.57 10.82
C ARG A 10 -28.36 19.43 10.68
N GLU A 11 -27.43 19.52 9.72
CA GLU A 11 -26.35 18.54 9.53
C GLU A 11 -25.43 18.44 10.77
N VAL A 12 -24.99 19.59 11.30
CA VAL A 12 -24.14 19.63 12.51
C VAL A 12 -24.89 19.10 13.74
N SER A 13 -26.18 19.44 13.89
CA SER A 13 -27.00 18.95 15.01
C SER A 13 -27.25 17.44 14.90
N ALA A 14 -27.50 16.92 13.70
CA ALA A 14 -27.68 15.49 13.46
C ALA A 14 -26.39 14.72 13.83
N LEU A 15 -25.24 15.16 13.33
CA LEU A 15 -23.94 14.59 13.69
C LEU A 15 -23.69 14.67 15.21
N GLY A 16 -24.02 15.79 15.84
CA GLY A 16 -23.89 15.97 17.29
C GLY A 16 -24.74 15.00 18.12
N ASN A 17 -25.92 14.62 17.62
CA ASN A 17 -26.76 13.61 18.26
C ASN A 17 -26.20 12.20 18.04
N GLU A 18 -25.75 11.89 16.82
CA GLU A 18 -25.11 10.59 16.52
C GLU A 18 -23.86 10.37 17.39
N LEU A 19 -23.00 11.38 17.51
CA LEU A 19 -21.76 11.30 18.30
C LEU A 19 -21.99 10.96 19.79
N GLN A 20 -23.15 11.28 20.36
CA GLN A 20 -23.47 10.92 21.75
C GLN A 20 -23.60 9.40 21.92
N GLU A 21 -24.08 8.69 20.90
CA GLU A 21 -24.24 7.23 20.89
C GLU A 21 -22.92 6.51 20.53
N LEU A 22 -21.97 7.19 19.88
CA LEU A 22 -20.71 6.61 19.41
C LEU A 22 -19.57 6.62 20.46
N GLY A 23 -19.84 7.04 21.70
CA GLY A 23 -18.85 7.08 22.78
C GLY A 23 -18.04 5.79 22.95
N PRO A 24 -18.67 4.58 22.96
CA PRO A 24 -17.95 3.31 23.02
C PRO A 24 -17.06 3.02 21.80
N LEU A 25 -17.40 3.55 20.62
CA LEU A 25 -16.61 3.37 19.39
C LEU A 25 -15.31 4.19 19.41
N ALA A 26 -15.27 5.29 20.16
CA ALA A 26 -14.09 6.17 20.26
C ALA A 26 -12.85 5.40 20.75
N GLN A 27 -13.05 4.35 21.56
CA GLN A 27 -11.97 3.52 22.09
C GLN A 27 -11.53 2.41 21.12
N SER A 28 -12.23 2.17 20.01
CA SER A 28 -11.79 1.18 19.03
C SER A 28 -10.56 1.63 18.26
N ARG A 29 -9.74 0.68 17.81
CA ARG A 29 -8.53 0.91 17.00
C ARG A 29 -8.70 0.30 15.61
N VAL A 30 -8.09 0.93 14.62
CA VAL A 30 -7.98 0.37 13.27
C VAL A 30 -7.13 -0.90 13.34
N VAL A 31 -7.51 -1.93 12.57
CA VAL A 31 -6.76 -3.18 12.47
C VAL A 31 -6.32 -3.39 11.03
N ALA A 32 -5.08 -3.00 10.74
CA ALA A 32 -4.43 -3.23 9.45
C ALA A 32 -3.53 -4.47 9.52
N ASP A 33 -3.67 -5.36 8.53
CA ASP A 33 -2.73 -6.48 8.31
C ASP A 33 -1.60 -6.08 7.34
N ALA A 34 -1.64 -4.85 6.81
CA ALA A 34 -0.68 -4.30 5.86
C ALA A 34 -0.04 -3.02 6.42
N GLY A 35 1.24 -2.82 6.12
CA GLY A 35 1.96 -1.57 6.43
C GLY A 35 2.58 -0.96 5.18
N ILE A 36 2.60 0.36 5.08
CA ILE A 36 3.42 1.11 4.11
C ILE A 36 4.53 1.79 4.90
N LEU A 37 5.78 1.41 4.63
CA LEU A 37 6.93 1.98 5.31
C LEU A 37 7.18 3.41 4.82
N VAL A 38 7.23 4.33 5.77
CA VAL A 38 7.56 5.74 5.56
C VAL A 38 8.76 6.07 6.44
N ASP A 39 9.76 6.72 5.83
CA ASP A 39 10.91 7.23 6.55
C ASP A 39 11.21 8.67 6.15
N TRP A 40 11.31 9.54 7.15
CA TRP A 40 11.52 10.97 6.96
C TRP A 40 12.92 11.27 6.43
N GLN A 41 13.93 10.55 6.92
CA GLN A 41 15.31 10.76 6.49
C GLN A 41 15.50 10.33 5.03
N SER A 42 14.90 9.22 4.63
CA SER A 42 14.84 8.79 3.24
C SER A 42 14.08 9.74 2.36
N TRP A 43 12.97 10.32 2.81
CA TRP A 43 12.29 11.37 2.04
C TRP A 43 13.23 12.57 1.85
N TRP A 44 13.78 13.14 2.93
CA TRP A 44 14.67 14.28 2.82
C TRP A 44 15.85 14.02 1.90
N ALA A 45 16.49 12.86 2.03
CA ALA A 45 17.64 12.50 1.22
C ALA A 45 17.29 12.24 -0.25
N LEU A 46 16.11 11.66 -0.54
CA LEU A 46 15.62 11.43 -1.91
C LEU A 46 15.41 12.75 -2.65
N GLU A 47 14.88 13.77 -1.98
CA GLU A 47 14.50 15.04 -2.61
C GLU A 47 15.59 16.11 -2.57
N LEU A 48 16.82 15.76 -2.18
CA LEU A 48 17.99 16.58 -2.42
C LEU A 48 18.32 16.65 -3.92
N ASP A 49 19.00 17.73 -4.33
CA ASP A 49 19.52 17.87 -5.69
C ASP A 49 20.49 16.73 -6.07
N SER A 50 20.71 16.57 -7.37
CA SER A 50 21.69 15.61 -7.93
C SER A 50 21.30 14.12 -7.86
N LYS A 51 20.00 13.80 -7.87
CA LYS A 51 19.54 12.43 -8.14
C LYS A 51 19.50 12.13 -9.64
N PRO A 52 19.50 10.84 -10.06
CA PRO A 52 19.41 10.47 -11.47
C PRO A 52 18.15 10.99 -12.17
N SER A 53 17.09 11.27 -11.43
CA SER A 53 15.89 11.96 -11.91
C SER A 53 15.24 12.76 -10.79
N THR A 54 14.82 13.99 -11.09
CA THR A 54 14.01 14.83 -10.19
C THR A 54 12.52 14.49 -10.23
N ALA A 55 12.09 13.61 -11.15
CA ALA A 55 10.70 13.19 -11.28
C ALA A 55 10.32 12.04 -10.33
N VAL A 56 11.27 11.51 -9.56
CA VAL A 56 11.01 10.50 -8.51
C VAL A 56 10.80 11.22 -7.18
N THR A 57 9.56 11.54 -6.85
CA THR A 57 9.19 12.22 -5.60
C THR A 57 8.64 11.24 -4.56
N PHE A 58 8.85 11.51 -3.27
CA PHE A 58 8.34 10.64 -2.22
C PHE A 58 6.81 10.52 -2.28
N TYR A 59 6.12 11.66 -2.44
CA TYR A 59 4.66 11.70 -2.44
C TYR A 59 4.05 10.89 -3.58
N ASP A 60 4.57 11.01 -4.80
CA ASP A 60 4.02 10.27 -5.94
C ASP A 60 4.25 8.76 -5.79
N ARG A 61 5.40 8.35 -5.23
CA ARG A 61 5.66 6.94 -4.90
C ARG A 61 4.68 6.45 -3.84
N LEU A 62 4.50 7.19 -2.75
CA LEU A 62 3.57 6.85 -1.68
C LEU A 62 2.13 6.73 -2.20
N ALA A 63 1.66 7.73 -2.96
CA ALA A 63 0.32 7.75 -3.53
C ALA A 63 0.08 6.59 -4.51
N SER A 64 1.10 6.21 -5.30
CA SER A 64 0.99 5.10 -6.25
C SER A 64 0.80 3.73 -5.58
N PHE A 65 1.17 3.59 -4.31
CA PHE A 65 0.93 2.37 -3.51
C PHE A 65 -0.32 2.50 -2.65
N TYR A 66 -0.50 3.62 -1.95
CA TYR A 66 -1.63 3.84 -1.06
C TYR A 66 -2.97 3.91 -1.81
N GLY A 67 -3.04 4.66 -2.91
CA GLY A 67 -4.27 4.90 -3.65
C GLY A 67 -4.97 3.61 -4.10
N PRO A 68 -4.25 2.66 -4.72
CA PRO A 68 -4.85 1.37 -5.09
C PRO A 68 -5.26 0.49 -3.90
N LEU A 69 -4.49 0.50 -2.80
CA LEU A 69 -4.86 -0.25 -1.58
C LEU A 69 -6.15 0.31 -0.96
N PHE A 70 -6.24 1.64 -0.87
CA PHE A 70 -7.45 2.35 -0.44
C PHE A 70 -8.65 2.00 -1.33
N ALA A 71 -8.49 2.08 -2.66
CA ALA A 71 -9.54 1.75 -3.61
C ALA A 71 -9.99 0.27 -3.53
N ALA A 72 -9.10 -0.63 -3.09
CA ALA A 72 -9.37 -2.04 -2.87
C ALA A 72 -9.89 -2.37 -1.46
N ASN A 73 -10.13 -1.35 -0.60
CA ASN A 73 -10.51 -1.52 0.80
C ASN A 73 -9.51 -2.36 1.62
N ILE A 74 -8.23 -2.25 1.26
CA ILE A 74 -7.12 -2.81 2.02
C ILE A 74 -6.59 -1.70 2.92
N THR A 75 -6.98 -1.75 4.19
CA THR A 75 -6.45 -0.82 5.20
C THR A 75 -4.96 -1.11 5.41
N ALA A 76 -4.13 -0.08 5.24
CA ALA A 76 -2.70 -0.13 5.51
C ALA A 76 -2.32 0.95 6.51
N ASP A 77 -1.54 0.58 7.53
CA ASP A 77 -0.94 1.56 8.43
C ASP A 77 0.25 2.22 7.75
N PHE A 78 0.52 3.49 8.09
CA PHE A 78 1.85 4.06 7.83
C PHE A 78 2.79 3.57 8.94
N ALA A 79 3.66 2.63 8.58
CA ALA A 79 4.69 2.09 9.45
C ALA A 79 5.96 2.94 9.35
N PHE A 80 6.71 3.02 10.43
CA PHE A 80 8.00 3.70 10.51
C PHE A 80 9.14 2.71 10.74
N THR A 81 10.38 3.18 10.65
CA THR A 81 11.60 2.37 10.80
C THR A 81 11.76 1.71 12.17
N ASP A 82 10.99 2.13 13.18
CA ASP A 82 10.93 1.57 14.54
C ASP A 82 9.64 0.79 14.84
N SER A 83 8.68 0.76 13.91
CA SER A 83 7.41 0.07 14.08
C SER A 83 7.59 -1.44 14.17
N ASP A 84 6.72 -2.13 14.91
CA ASP A 84 6.76 -3.58 15.02
C ASP A 84 6.20 -4.26 13.76
N PHE A 85 7.11 -4.69 12.89
CA PHE A 85 6.81 -5.31 11.61
C PHE A 85 6.08 -6.65 11.74
N ALA A 86 6.16 -7.32 12.90
CA ALA A 86 5.48 -8.60 13.11
C ALA A 86 3.94 -8.48 13.07
N ASN A 87 3.41 -7.27 13.21
CA ASN A 87 1.97 -7.00 13.11
C ASN A 87 1.44 -7.06 11.67
N TYR A 88 2.32 -7.03 10.66
CA TYR A 88 1.93 -6.95 9.26
C TYR A 88 2.21 -8.25 8.51
N LYS A 89 1.22 -8.75 7.77
CA LYS A 89 1.41 -9.85 6.81
C LYS A 89 2.15 -9.39 5.56
N VAL A 90 2.00 -8.11 5.19
CA VAL A 90 2.70 -7.49 4.07
C VAL A 90 3.16 -6.07 4.43
N ILE A 91 4.41 -5.76 4.08
CA ILE A 91 4.96 -4.40 4.14
C ILE A 91 5.28 -3.94 2.72
N PHE A 92 4.72 -2.78 2.36
CA PHE A 92 5.02 -2.07 1.14
C PHE A 92 6.09 -1.01 1.41
N VAL A 93 7.10 -0.94 0.55
CA VAL A 93 8.17 0.05 0.59
C VAL A 93 8.22 0.73 -0.79
N PRO A 94 7.41 1.78 -1.02
CA PRO A 94 7.28 2.40 -2.34
C PRO A 94 8.60 2.95 -2.89
N ASN A 95 9.43 3.47 -1.98
CA ASN A 95 10.83 3.84 -2.14
C ASN A 95 11.47 3.97 -0.74
N LEU A 96 12.68 3.48 -0.56
CA LEU A 96 13.49 3.66 0.65
C LEU A 96 14.95 3.93 0.26
N TYR A 97 15.18 5.08 -0.37
CA TYR A 97 16.47 5.52 -0.89
C TYR A 97 17.61 5.44 0.15
N LEU A 98 17.37 5.98 1.35
CA LEU A 98 18.28 5.96 2.48
C LEU A 98 17.80 4.93 3.49
N VAL A 99 18.71 4.10 4.00
CA VAL A 99 18.39 3.15 5.06
C VAL A 99 19.63 2.90 5.92
N ASP A 100 19.45 2.81 7.23
CA ASP A 100 20.49 2.37 8.16
C ASP A 100 20.59 0.84 8.24
N ASP A 101 21.68 0.33 8.80
CA ASP A 101 21.90 -1.12 8.89
C ASP A 101 20.86 -1.82 9.78
N ALA A 102 20.38 -1.12 10.82
CA ALA A 102 19.41 -1.66 11.76
C ALA A 102 18.05 -1.90 11.08
N THR A 103 17.53 -0.91 10.34
CA THR A 103 16.28 -1.02 9.58
C THR A 103 16.39 -2.08 8.49
N ALA A 104 17.53 -2.12 7.78
CA ALA A 104 17.76 -3.15 6.77
C ALA A 104 17.72 -4.56 7.37
N ALA A 105 18.38 -4.78 8.50
CA ALA A 105 18.36 -6.05 9.21
C ALA A 105 16.94 -6.43 9.70
N ARG A 106 16.18 -5.46 10.24
CA ARG A 106 14.78 -5.69 10.66
C ARG A 106 13.87 -6.11 9.51
N LEU A 107 14.05 -5.54 8.32
CA LEU A 107 13.33 -5.96 7.11
C LEU A 107 13.75 -7.36 6.65
N GLU A 108 15.04 -7.69 6.72
CA GLU A 108 15.53 -9.06 6.43
C GLU A 108 14.92 -10.08 7.40
N GLU A 109 14.94 -9.79 8.71
CA GLU A 109 14.35 -10.62 9.76
C GLU A 109 12.84 -10.79 9.60
N TYR A 110 12.12 -9.71 9.26
CA TYR A 110 10.70 -9.73 8.99
C TYR A 110 10.34 -10.72 7.87
N VAL A 111 11.03 -10.64 6.73
CA VAL A 111 10.79 -11.54 5.61
C VAL A 111 11.23 -12.95 5.95
N ALA A 112 12.42 -13.13 6.55
CA ALA A 112 12.88 -14.45 6.99
C ALA A 112 11.87 -15.12 7.95
N GLY A 113 11.19 -14.32 8.77
CA GLY A 113 10.16 -14.73 9.72
C GLY A 113 8.87 -15.24 9.08
N GLY A 114 8.59 -14.90 7.82
CA GLY A 114 7.34 -15.23 7.12
C GLY A 114 6.62 -14.03 6.49
N GLY A 115 7.14 -12.82 6.68
CA GLY A 115 6.57 -11.60 6.12
C GLY A 115 6.66 -11.53 4.59
N THR A 116 5.76 -10.75 3.98
CA THR A 116 5.86 -10.39 2.56
C THR A 116 6.35 -8.95 2.44
N LEU A 117 7.45 -8.73 1.73
CA LEU A 117 7.97 -7.39 1.44
C LEU A 117 7.75 -7.05 -0.03
N ILE A 118 7.26 -5.85 -0.33
CA ILE A 118 7.10 -5.34 -1.71
C ILE A 118 7.81 -4.01 -1.80
N MET A 119 8.96 -4.00 -2.48
CA MET A 119 9.88 -2.86 -2.53
C MET A 119 9.93 -2.27 -3.94
N GLY A 120 9.84 -0.95 -4.03
CA GLY A 120 10.03 -0.20 -5.27
C GLY A 120 11.49 0.12 -5.57
N PHE A 121 11.72 0.52 -6.81
CA PHE A 121 13.03 0.93 -7.33
C PHE A 121 13.71 2.03 -6.51
N PHE A 122 15.03 2.14 -6.71
CA PHE A 122 15.88 3.16 -6.09
C PHE A 122 15.84 3.15 -4.55
N SER A 123 15.75 1.95 -3.97
CA SER A 123 15.78 1.71 -2.53
C SER A 123 17.14 1.14 -2.10
N GLY A 124 17.63 1.45 -0.90
CA GLY A 124 18.88 0.92 -0.34
C GLY A 124 20.14 1.45 -1.03
N ILE A 125 20.16 2.73 -1.41
CA ILE A 125 21.25 3.33 -2.19
C ILE A 125 22.31 3.93 -1.28
N VAL A 126 21.88 4.64 -0.23
CA VAL A 126 22.77 5.33 0.69
C VAL A 126 22.57 4.89 2.14
N ASP A 127 23.60 5.11 2.96
CA ASP A 127 23.53 5.02 4.42
C ASP A 127 22.91 6.28 5.04
N GLU A 128 22.77 6.28 6.37
CA GLU A 128 22.19 7.39 7.14
C GLU A 128 22.96 8.73 7.03
N ASN A 129 24.17 8.69 6.46
CA ASN A 129 25.02 9.86 6.22
C ASN A 129 25.08 10.24 4.73
N GLU A 130 24.19 9.67 3.89
CA GLU A 130 24.13 9.86 2.44
C GLU A 130 25.32 9.26 1.66
N HIS A 131 26.14 8.42 2.29
CA HIS A 131 27.19 7.74 1.55
C HIS A 131 26.64 6.57 0.75
N ILE A 132 27.08 6.45 -0.50
CA ILE A 132 26.75 5.32 -1.36
C ILE A 132 27.16 4.00 -0.70
N ARG A 133 26.22 3.07 -0.59
CA ARG A 133 26.48 1.72 -0.10
C ARG A 133 27.17 0.89 -1.18
N LEU A 134 28.45 0.62 -0.98
CA LEU A 134 29.27 -0.18 -1.91
C LEU A 134 28.86 -1.67 -1.89
N GLY A 135 29.23 -2.41 -2.94
CA GLY A 135 28.92 -3.85 -3.06
C GLY A 135 27.83 -4.20 -4.08
N GLY A 136 27.32 -3.22 -4.82
CA GLY A 136 26.30 -3.38 -5.87
C GLY A 136 24.88 -3.19 -5.34
N TYR A 137 24.07 -2.44 -6.08
CA TYR A 137 22.75 -2.03 -5.62
C TYR A 137 21.72 -3.18 -5.65
N PRO A 138 20.69 -3.16 -4.80
CA PRO A 138 20.63 -2.40 -3.55
C PRO A 138 21.42 -3.14 -2.45
N ALA A 139 22.66 -2.72 -2.16
CA ALA A 139 23.60 -3.47 -1.32
C ALA A 139 23.03 -4.03 0.00
N PRO A 140 22.27 -3.27 0.82
CA PRO A 140 21.70 -3.79 2.07
C PRO A 140 20.58 -4.81 1.85
N PHE A 141 19.95 -4.82 0.67
CA PHE A 141 18.82 -5.69 0.34
C PHE A 141 19.15 -6.73 -0.73
N ARG A 142 20.38 -6.76 -1.26
CA ARG A 142 20.79 -7.61 -2.39
C ARG A 142 20.49 -9.08 -2.14
N LYS A 143 20.86 -9.58 -0.96
CA LYS A 143 20.61 -10.96 -0.51
C LYS A 143 19.12 -11.22 -0.25
N LEU A 144 18.43 -10.27 0.39
CA LEU A 144 17.00 -10.35 0.69
C LEU A 144 16.16 -10.44 -0.59
N LEU A 145 16.44 -9.57 -1.56
CA LEU A 145 15.72 -9.47 -2.82
C LEU A 145 16.21 -10.46 -3.88
N GLY A 146 17.39 -11.06 -3.69
CA GLY A 146 17.97 -12.01 -4.64
C GLY A 146 18.25 -11.39 -6.02
N ILE A 147 18.65 -10.12 -6.05
CA ILE A 147 18.92 -9.35 -7.28
C ILE A 147 20.13 -8.45 -7.11
N ARG A 148 20.72 -8.02 -8.22
CA ARG A 148 21.65 -6.88 -8.31
C ARG A 148 21.16 -5.91 -9.39
N VAL A 149 21.05 -4.64 -9.06
CA VAL A 149 20.83 -3.57 -10.04
C VAL A 149 22.19 -3.09 -10.53
N GLU A 150 22.46 -3.30 -11.82
CA GLU A 150 23.70 -2.89 -12.45
C GLU A 150 23.72 -1.39 -12.76
N GLU A 151 22.59 -0.88 -13.25
CA GLU A 151 22.45 0.48 -13.74
C GLU A 151 21.05 1.00 -13.45
N PHE A 152 20.97 2.29 -13.11
CA PHE A 152 19.72 3.05 -13.10
C PHE A 152 19.56 3.74 -14.45
N ALA A 153 18.47 3.47 -15.15
CA ALA A 153 18.12 4.12 -16.40
C ALA A 153 16.86 4.98 -16.18
N PRO A 154 16.99 6.20 -15.63
CA PRO A 154 15.87 7.14 -15.57
C PRO A 154 15.41 7.47 -17.00
N MET A 155 14.09 7.49 -17.20
CA MET A 155 13.51 7.71 -18.52
C MET A 155 13.26 9.20 -18.75
N ALA A 156 13.41 9.67 -19.99
CA ALA A 156 13.10 11.05 -20.34
C ALA A 156 11.59 11.33 -20.22
N ASP A 157 11.21 12.61 -20.08
CA ASP A 157 9.81 13.00 -20.04
C ASP A 157 9.05 12.52 -21.28
N GLY A 158 7.99 11.75 -21.07
CA GLY A 158 7.18 11.16 -22.13
C GLY A 158 7.76 9.91 -22.77
N GLU A 159 8.98 9.50 -22.44
CA GLU A 159 9.50 8.19 -22.82
C GLU A 159 8.67 7.09 -22.14
N GLN A 160 8.30 6.08 -22.93
CA GLN A 160 7.54 4.93 -22.47
C GLN A 160 8.24 3.65 -22.89
N ASN A 161 8.14 2.65 -22.03
CA ASN A 161 8.51 1.27 -22.32
C ASN A 161 7.32 0.37 -21.91
N GLU A 162 7.46 -0.93 -22.09
CA GLU A 162 6.48 -1.91 -21.68
C GLU A 162 7.16 -3.02 -20.88
N VAL A 163 6.44 -3.58 -19.92
CA VAL A 163 6.78 -4.83 -19.27
C VAL A 163 5.85 -5.94 -19.76
N ARG A 164 6.39 -7.13 -19.96
CA ARG A 164 5.65 -8.36 -20.27
C ARG A 164 5.68 -9.29 -19.07
N PHE A 165 4.51 -9.70 -18.59
CA PHE A 165 4.35 -10.67 -17.51
C PHE A 165 4.44 -12.11 -18.04
N ALA A 166 4.73 -13.04 -17.13
CA ALA A 166 4.83 -14.46 -17.47
C ALA A 166 3.53 -15.08 -18.01
N ASP A 167 2.37 -14.51 -17.68
CA ASP A 167 1.05 -14.92 -18.21
C ASP A 167 0.77 -14.39 -19.63
N GLY A 168 1.73 -13.67 -20.23
CA GLY A 168 1.64 -13.11 -21.57
C GLY A 168 0.98 -11.74 -21.63
N SER A 169 0.43 -11.24 -20.52
CA SER A 169 -0.06 -9.86 -20.43
C SER A 169 1.08 -8.85 -20.47
N SER A 170 0.77 -7.62 -20.86
CA SER A 170 1.72 -6.51 -20.95
C SER A 170 1.16 -5.29 -20.25
N SER A 171 2.05 -4.41 -19.77
CA SER A 171 1.69 -3.11 -19.20
C SER A 171 2.70 -2.05 -19.61
N ALA A 172 2.21 -0.85 -19.93
CA ALA A 172 3.06 0.32 -20.03
C ALA A 172 3.83 0.54 -18.71
N CYS A 173 5.08 0.98 -18.85
CA CYS A 173 5.91 1.45 -17.76
C CYS A 173 6.68 2.71 -18.20
N GLY A 174 7.16 3.47 -17.22
CA GLY A 174 7.79 4.76 -17.46
C GLY A 174 8.61 5.22 -16.26
N LEU A 175 9.12 6.46 -16.33
CA LEU A 175 9.87 7.17 -15.28
C LEU A 175 11.25 6.57 -14.94
N TRP A 176 11.35 5.25 -14.80
CA TRP A 176 12.52 4.59 -14.25
C TRP A 176 12.65 3.16 -14.76
N ALA A 177 13.87 2.71 -15.01
CA ALA A 177 14.20 1.30 -15.18
C ALA A 177 15.47 0.95 -14.38
N ASP A 178 15.35 -0.03 -13.48
CA ASP A 178 16.51 -0.71 -12.91
C ASP A 178 16.94 -1.84 -13.85
N VAL A 179 18.21 -1.84 -14.27
CA VAL A 179 18.79 -2.91 -15.09
C VAL A 179 19.21 -4.06 -14.16
N ILE A 180 18.31 -5.02 -13.96
CA ILE A 180 18.41 -6.05 -12.92
C ILE A 180 19.09 -7.33 -13.42
N ASP A 181 20.08 -7.83 -12.67
CA ASP A 181 20.52 -9.24 -12.67
C ASP A 181 19.83 -10.03 -11.56
N LEU A 182 19.49 -11.28 -11.85
CA LEU A 182 18.94 -12.22 -10.88
C LEU A 182 20.08 -12.93 -10.14
N GLU A 183 19.97 -12.99 -8.81
CA GLU A 183 20.89 -13.67 -7.90
C GLU A 183 20.12 -14.62 -6.96
N GLY A 184 19.13 -15.33 -7.53
CA GLY A 184 18.25 -16.26 -6.80
C GLY A 184 16.77 -15.90 -6.92
N ALA A 185 16.46 -14.64 -7.24
CA ALA A 185 15.10 -14.23 -7.56
C ALA A 185 14.63 -14.81 -8.91
N THR A 186 13.32 -14.85 -9.08
CA THR A 186 12.64 -15.18 -10.34
C THR A 186 12.00 -13.92 -10.92
N ALA A 187 12.09 -13.74 -12.24
CA ALA A 187 11.40 -12.64 -12.92
C ALA A 187 9.89 -12.93 -13.03
N LEU A 188 9.07 -11.99 -12.56
CA LEU A 188 7.61 -11.98 -12.75
C LEU A 188 7.22 -11.23 -14.03
N ALA A 189 8.02 -10.23 -14.41
CA ALA A 189 7.88 -9.49 -15.65
C ALA A 189 9.24 -9.01 -16.17
N THR A 190 9.36 -8.81 -17.47
CA THR A 190 10.59 -8.32 -18.14
C THR A 190 10.29 -7.11 -19.02
N PHE A 191 11.24 -6.17 -19.13
CA PHE A 191 11.15 -5.06 -20.09
C PHE A 191 11.13 -5.58 -21.53
N THR A 192 10.42 -4.88 -22.43
CA THR A 192 10.31 -5.27 -23.85
C THR A 192 11.12 -4.40 -24.81
N GLY A 193 11.52 -3.20 -24.39
CA GLY A 193 12.27 -2.25 -25.22
C GLY A 193 13.53 -1.69 -24.55
N ASN A 194 14.24 -0.85 -25.30
CA ASN A 194 15.52 -0.22 -24.94
C ASN A 194 16.68 -1.23 -24.79
N PHE A 195 17.89 -0.78 -24.41
CA PHE A 195 19.09 -1.64 -24.32
C PHE A 195 18.99 -2.74 -23.24
N TYR A 196 18.02 -2.62 -22.33
CA TYR A 196 17.71 -3.57 -21.26
C TYR A 196 16.46 -4.43 -21.58
N ALA A 197 16.04 -4.52 -22.84
CA ALA A 197 14.98 -5.45 -23.25
C ALA A 197 15.33 -6.90 -22.85
N GLY A 198 14.33 -7.63 -22.33
CA GLY A 198 14.50 -8.99 -21.79
C GLY A 198 15.04 -9.03 -20.36
N ARG A 199 15.47 -7.90 -19.78
CA ARG A 199 15.88 -7.84 -18.37
C ARG A 199 14.65 -7.84 -17.44
N PRO A 200 14.75 -8.41 -16.24
CA PRO A 200 13.68 -8.38 -15.24
C PRO A 200 13.27 -6.94 -14.90
N ALA A 201 11.97 -6.71 -14.80
CA ALA A 201 11.38 -5.45 -14.34
C ALA A 201 10.67 -5.63 -12.99
N ILE A 202 10.08 -6.81 -12.76
CA ILE A 202 9.50 -7.20 -11.47
C ILE A 202 10.06 -8.57 -11.12
N THR A 203 10.50 -8.74 -9.87
CA THR A 203 11.10 -10.00 -9.40
C THR A 203 10.48 -10.45 -8.09
N GLU A 204 10.57 -11.75 -7.82
CA GLU A 204 10.20 -12.36 -6.55
C GLU A 204 11.32 -13.27 -6.06
N HIS A 205 11.62 -13.19 -4.77
CA HIS A 205 12.59 -14.06 -4.10
C HIS A 205 11.99 -14.64 -2.83
N THR A 206 12.07 -15.97 -2.69
CA THR A 206 11.74 -16.63 -1.42
C THR A 206 12.91 -16.47 -0.47
N PHE A 207 12.67 -15.92 0.72
CA PHE A 207 13.72 -15.65 1.69
C PHE A 207 13.28 -16.09 3.09
N GLY A 208 13.98 -17.08 3.65
CA GLY A 208 13.55 -17.76 4.88
C GLY A 208 12.16 -18.38 4.69
N ARG A 209 11.18 -17.97 5.50
CA ARG A 209 9.78 -18.42 5.41
C ARG A 209 8.88 -17.47 4.63
N GLY A 210 9.38 -16.29 4.24
CA GLY A 210 8.61 -15.26 3.56
C GLY A 210 9.04 -15.06 2.12
N ARG A 211 8.65 -13.93 1.55
CA ARG A 211 8.99 -13.55 0.18
C ARG A 211 9.22 -12.05 0.04
N ALA A 212 10.11 -11.68 -0.86
CA ALA A 212 10.39 -10.30 -1.20
C ALA A 212 10.15 -10.07 -2.70
N ILE A 213 9.41 -9.02 -3.03
CA ILE A 213 9.08 -8.61 -4.39
C ILE A 213 9.78 -7.28 -4.64
N TYR A 214 10.44 -7.15 -5.79
CA TYR A 214 11.05 -5.89 -6.22
C TYR A 214 10.38 -5.39 -7.50
N ILE A 215 9.98 -4.12 -7.52
CA ILE A 215 9.36 -3.44 -8.67
C ILE A 215 10.36 -2.38 -9.19
N GLY A 216 11.14 -2.77 -10.20
CA GLY A 216 12.24 -1.98 -10.79
C GLY A 216 11.82 -0.86 -11.74
N THR A 217 10.53 -0.49 -11.78
CA THR A 217 9.99 0.56 -12.67
C THR A 217 8.68 1.13 -12.13
N ARG A 218 8.15 2.20 -12.76
CA ARG A 218 6.78 2.66 -12.51
C ARG A 218 5.85 2.08 -13.57
N LEU A 219 4.92 1.22 -13.15
CA LEU A 219 3.88 0.66 -14.01
C LEU A 219 2.74 1.67 -14.21
N ALA A 220 1.88 1.40 -15.19
CA ALA A 220 0.58 2.05 -15.29
C ALA A 220 -0.22 1.91 -13.97
N PRO A 221 -1.04 2.90 -13.58
CA PRO A 221 -1.78 2.88 -12.32
C PRO A 221 -2.68 1.64 -12.15
N GLU A 222 -3.36 1.22 -13.22
CA GLU A 222 -4.27 0.08 -13.21
C GLU A 222 -3.51 -1.22 -12.95
N THR A 223 -2.37 -1.41 -13.61
CA THR A 223 -1.49 -2.56 -13.40
C THR A 223 -0.86 -2.55 -12.02
N THR A 224 -0.47 -1.38 -11.51
CA THR A 224 0.02 -1.23 -10.13
C THR A 224 -1.04 -1.71 -9.15
N GLY A 225 -2.28 -1.24 -9.28
CA GLY A 225 -3.37 -1.66 -8.41
C GLY A 225 -3.68 -3.16 -8.49
N ALA A 226 -3.73 -3.71 -9.70
CA ALA A 226 -3.95 -5.14 -9.88
C ALA A 226 -2.84 -6.00 -9.25
N LEU A 227 -1.57 -5.56 -9.40
CA LEU A 227 -0.41 -6.22 -8.81
C LEU A 227 -0.45 -6.16 -7.28
N LEU A 228 -0.62 -4.98 -6.68
CA LEU A 228 -0.65 -4.82 -5.23
C LEU A 228 -1.85 -5.55 -4.60
N GLY A 229 -3.01 -5.57 -5.27
CA GLY A 229 -4.17 -6.35 -4.85
C GLY A 229 -3.89 -7.85 -4.86
N ARG A 230 -3.30 -8.38 -5.94
CA ARG A 230 -2.89 -9.80 -6.02
C ARG A 230 -1.88 -10.17 -4.94
N LEU A 231 -0.87 -9.33 -4.72
CA LEU A 231 0.19 -9.60 -3.74
C LEU A 231 -0.35 -9.54 -2.30
N SER A 232 -1.25 -8.60 -2.01
CA SER A 232 -2.00 -8.54 -0.74
C SER A 232 -2.81 -9.81 -0.49
N ALA A 233 -3.60 -10.24 -1.48
CA ALA A 233 -4.41 -11.45 -1.37
C ALA A 233 -3.54 -12.69 -1.16
N ALA A 234 -2.43 -12.80 -1.89
CA ALA A 234 -1.45 -13.88 -1.72
C ALA A 234 -0.74 -13.84 -0.35
N ALA A 235 -0.76 -12.71 0.36
CA ALA A 235 -0.26 -12.56 1.73
C ALA A 235 -1.37 -12.79 2.78
N GLY A 236 -2.60 -13.11 2.35
CA GLY A 236 -3.75 -13.28 3.26
C GLY A 236 -4.31 -11.96 3.79
N VAL A 237 -4.15 -10.87 3.02
CA VAL A 237 -4.75 -9.56 3.28
C VAL A 237 -5.83 -9.30 2.23
N THR A 238 -7.07 -9.24 2.68
CA THR A 238 -8.26 -9.02 1.85
C THR A 238 -9.16 -7.98 2.51
N PRO A 239 -10.00 -7.26 1.74
CA PRO A 239 -10.95 -6.32 2.32
C PRO A 239 -11.92 -7.02 3.28
N PRO A 240 -12.31 -6.36 4.40
CA PRO A 240 -13.19 -6.96 5.39
C PRO A 240 -14.63 -7.11 4.89
N VAL A 241 -15.09 -6.24 3.97
CA VAL A 241 -16.39 -6.31 3.31
C VAL A 241 -16.18 -6.05 1.82
N SER A 242 -16.81 -6.84 0.96
CA SER A 242 -16.80 -6.58 -0.48
C SER A 242 -17.69 -5.40 -0.80
N ALA A 243 -17.11 -4.34 -1.37
CA ALA A 243 -17.82 -3.11 -1.70
C ALA A 243 -17.46 -2.61 -3.10
N PRO A 244 -18.38 -1.93 -3.81
CA PRO A 244 -18.09 -1.35 -5.11
C PRO A 244 -17.11 -0.17 -4.98
N PRO A 245 -16.44 0.25 -6.08
CA PRO A 245 -15.58 1.43 -6.08
C PRO A 245 -16.30 2.66 -5.52
N GLY A 246 -15.58 3.47 -4.74
CA GLY A 246 -16.13 4.66 -4.07
C GLY A 246 -16.82 4.36 -2.73
N VAL A 247 -16.87 3.10 -2.29
CA VAL A 247 -17.31 2.73 -0.95
C VAL A 247 -16.10 2.29 -0.14
N GLU A 248 -15.77 3.05 0.90
CA GLU A 248 -14.68 2.77 1.83
C GLU A 248 -15.14 1.78 2.89
N VAL A 249 -14.29 0.82 3.24
CA VAL A 249 -14.51 -0.11 4.34
C VAL A 249 -13.28 -0.17 5.24
N VAL A 250 -13.48 0.16 6.52
CA VAL A 250 -12.43 0.08 7.55
C VAL A 250 -12.86 -0.84 8.68
N ARG A 251 -11.97 -1.78 9.04
CA ARG A 251 -12.17 -2.65 10.21
C ARG A 251 -11.54 -1.99 11.44
N ARG A 252 -12.34 -1.85 12.50
CA ARG A 252 -11.87 -1.45 13.83
C ARG A 252 -12.18 -2.52 14.86
N ARG A 253 -11.42 -2.56 15.95
CA ARG A 253 -11.63 -3.47 17.08
C ARG A 253 -11.65 -2.70 18.38
N THR A 254 -12.59 -3.03 19.25
CA THR A 254 -12.67 -2.49 20.62
C THR A 254 -11.76 -3.26 21.57
N ASP A 255 -11.45 -2.69 22.73
CA ASP A 255 -10.60 -3.33 23.74
C ASP A 255 -11.21 -4.64 24.30
N ASP A 256 -12.53 -4.78 24.25
CA ASP A 256 -13.26 -6.00 24.63
C ASP A 256 -13.37 -7.04 23.48
N GLY A 257 -12.72 -6.79 22.34
CA GLY A 257 -12.54 -7.75 21.25
C GLY A 257 -13.61 -7.72 20.16
N ARG A 258 -14.66 -6.90 20.29
CA ARG A 258 -15.71 -6.74 19.26
C ARG A 258 -15.14 -6.13 17.99
N THR A 259 -15.68 -6.54 16.85
CA THR A 259 -15.26 -6.04 15.53
C THR A 259 -16.30 -5.06 15.00
N LEU A 260 -15.81 -3.99 14.40
CA LEU A 260 -16.62 -2.94 13.79
C LEU A 260 -16.21 -2.80 12.33
N TRP A 261 -17.19 -2.79 11.43
CA TRP A 261 -16.99 -2.41 10.04
C TRP A 261 -17.60 -1.04 9.81
N PHE A 262 -16.74 -0.07 9.51
CA PHE A 262 -17.15 1.25 9.05
C PHE A 262 -17.26 1.17 7.54
N VAL A 263 -18.46 1.33 7.00
CA VAL A 263 -18.74 1.34 5.56
C VAL A 263 -19.23 2.72 5.19
N LEU A 264 -18.45 3.44 4.37
CA LEU A 264 -18.73 4.82 3.99
C LEU A 264 -18.93 4.90 2.48
N ASN A 265 -20.12 5.32 2.06
CA ASN A 265 -20.41 5.55 0.65
C ASN A 265 -19.94 6.97 0.28
N HIS A 266 -18.82 7.12 -0.43
CA HIS A 266 -18.35 8.45 -0.88
C HIS A 266 -19.05 8.93 -2.15
N ARG A 267 -20.05 8.19 -2.65
CA ARG A 267 -20.73 8.48 -3.91
C ARG A 267 -22.02 9.27 -3.71
N PRO A 268 -22.43 10.06 -4.72
CA PRO A 268 -23.73 10.72 -4.73
C PRO A 268 -24.89 9.79 -5.13
N GLU A 269 -24.64 8.49 -5.32
CA GLU A 269 -25.66 7.50 -5.66
C GLU A 269 -25.85 6.47 -4.54
N LEU A 270 -27.03 5.85 -4.51
CA LEU A 270 -27.30 4.68 -3.69
C LEU A 270 -26.41 3.51 -4.15
N VAL A 271 -25.83 2.81 -3.18
CA VAL A 271 -25.00 1.63 -3.41
C VAL A 271 -25.50 0.46 -2.57
N THR A 272 -25.17 -0.76 -3.00
CA THR A 272 -25.44 -1.97 -2.23
C THR A 272 -24.14 -2.65 -1.86
N VAL A 273 -23.96 -2.95 -0.58
CA VAL A 273 -22.83 -3.73 -0.06
C VAL A 273 -23.34 -5.07 0.47
N THR A 274 -22.51 -6.11 0.40
CA THR A 274 -22.87 -7.43 0.97
C THR A 274 -22.02 -7.70 2.19
N LEU A 275 -22.67 -7.77 3.36
CA LEU A 275 -22.01 -8.07 4.62
C LEU A 275 -21.63 -9.55 4.70
N PRO A 276 -20.40 -9.90 5.12
CA PRO A 276 -19.98 -11.30 5.24
C PRO A 276 -20.55 -12.00 6.49
N ALA A 277 -21.07 -11.25 7.46
CA ALA A 277 -21.81 -11.76 8.60
C ALA A 277 -22.93 -10.79 9.00
N ALA A 278 -23.95 -11.29 9.69
CA ALA A 278 -24.97 -10.45 10.32
C ALA A 278 -24.38 -9.69 11.50
N GLY A 279 -24.93 -8.51 11.80
CA GLY A 279 -24.50 -7.68 12.92
C GLY A 279 -25.53 -6.61 13.27
N ILE A 280 -25.14 -5.71 14.17
CA ILE A 280 -25.96 -4.58 14.59
C ILE A 280 -25.41 -3.30 13.96
N ASP A 281 -26.25 -2.54 13.27
CA ASP A 281 -25.93 -1.17 12.90
C ASP A 281 -25.93 -0.29 14.15
N VAL A 282 -24.75 0.22 14.52
CA VAL A 282 -24.56 1.01 15.75
C VAL A 282 -25.29 2.36 15.67
N LEU A 283 -25.57 2.87 14.47
CA LEU A 283 -26.27 4.16 14.29
C LEU A 283 -27.78 4.04 14.51
N THR A 284 -28.38 2.89 14.16
CA THR A 284 -29.84 2.70 14.19
C THR A 284 -30.32 1.66 15.20
N GLY A 285 -29.42 0.81 15.69
CA GLY A 285 -29.72 -0.35 16.54
C GLY A 285 -30.35 -1.52 15.78
N ALA A 286 -30.48 -1.44 14.44
CA ALA A 286 -31.12 -2.47 13.64
C ALA A 286 -30.17 -3.66 13.39
N GLU A 287 -30.75 -4.87 13.34
CA GLU A 287 -30.05 -6.04 12.80
C GLU A 287 -29.90 -5.90 11.28
N VAL A 288 -28.68 -6.06 10.79
CA VAL A 288 -28.33 -6.00 9.36
C VAL A 288 -27.63 -7.27 8.93
N ALA A 289 -27.98 -7.79 7.75
CA ALA A 289 -27.39 -9.01 7.20
C ALA A 289 -27.50 -9.02 5.67
N GLY A 290 -26.57 -9.70 5.00
CA GLY A 290 -26.60 -9.86 3.56
C GLY A 290 -26.44 -8.52 2.82
N ALA A 291 -27.31 -8.26 1.85
CA ALA A 291 -27.26 -7.05 1.03
C ALA A 291 -27.90 -5.85 1.76
N VAL A 292 -27.11 -4.79 1.97
CA VAL A 292 -27.54 -3.55 2.63
C VAL A 292 -27.39 -2.39 1.64
N ALA A 293 -28.44 -1.60 1.50
CA ALA A 293 -28.41 -0.37 0.72
C ALA A 293 -27.86 0.79 1.57
N LEU A 294 -26.88 1.52 1.03
CA LEU A 294 -26.39 2.76 1.60
C LEU A 294 -26.82 3.92 0.68
N GLU A 295 -27.47 4.90 1.28
CA GLU A 295 -27.84 6.15 0.61
C GLU A 295 -26.60 6.92 0.11
N PRO A 296 -26.76 7.88 -0.81
CA PRO A 296 -25.71 8.83 -1.17
C PRO A 296 -25.03 9.43 0.06
N TYR A 297 -23.70 9.38 0.13
CA TYR A 297 -22.93 9.85 1.30
C TYR A 297 -23.29 9.16 2.63
N GLY A 298 -23.96 8.02 2.57
CA GLY A 298 -24.41 7.25 3.73
C GLY A 298 -23.27 6.53 4.44
N VAL A 299 -23.47 6.33 5.74
CA VAL A 299 -22.55 5.61 6.63
C VAL A 299 -23.29 4.45 7.26
N LEU A 300 -22.63 3.30 7.33
CA LEU A 300 -23.09 2.12 8.07
C LEU A 300 -21.95 1.67 8.99
N ILE A 301 -22.26 1.47 10.28
CA ILE A 301 -21.29 0.95 11.25
C ILE A 301 -21.81 -0.36 11.79
N VAL A 302 -21.28 -1.48 11.33
CA VAL A 302 -21.74 -2.81 11.74
C VAL A 302 -20.86 -3.35 12.86
N GLN A 303 -21.46 -3.62 14.01
CA GLN A 303 -20.84 -4.43 15.06
C GLN A 303 -21.13 -5.91 14.83
N VAL A 304 -20.07 -6.71 14.74
CA VAL A 304 -20.11 -8.18 14.60
C VAL A 304 -19.36 -8.91 15.70
#